data_AF-A0A1Q9YHD4-F1
#
_entry.id   AF-A0A1Q9YHD4-F1
#
_cell.length_a   1.000
_cell.length_b   1.000
_cell.length_c   1.000
_cell.angle_alpha   90.00
_cell.angle_beta   90.00
_cell.angle_gamma   90.00
#
_symmetry.space_group_name_H-M   'P 1'
#
loop_
_entity.id
_entity.type
_entity.pdbx_description
1 polymer ?
#
loop_
_entity_poly.entity_id
_entity_poly.type
_entity_poly.pdbx_seq_one_letter_code
_entity_poly.pdbx_strand_id
1 'polypeptide(L)'
;MKQKSRKDRQSGSAQLTARRLFEGGLVLLAALGIVMGGNAFREHRRVIEAREQAVAAATDLIATTYVSRAGVEDTLAEEALALEWPEDTVDWAMEQLAETDWTAEALEAALAQGTEEDISEKALENRLMHLQFTTAETEAALSGVSGRFDYGARAVSSLKHCAADLDGSLSRRDGRSHLEHALFTESQVQMALDSDAVNWQTAAEKQAGELLQDPLSRKGLEAGLSQAEFTTQEIRQAVDAVDPDFALNCTRYLRTADPDNCRSLVWLREAAQNRQFEEPQIAKALESRDFRYNAVRLARQLTASCSEAMSKEDLSRELKAAEFTDEEQAFVLKYYDESAGEMPGESAIRDKIRQEEEAKKKAEEQRKKTEEEEKKKAEEEQRRAQEAAQKAAEEAAAAAQAPSTPQTDAATVWIPHTGSKYHSNPNCSNMKSPSAVTIDQAMAWGYDRCKKCW
;
A
#
# COMPACT_ATOMS: atom_id res chain seq x y z
N MET A 1 26.75 -33.19 23.48
CA MET A 1 27.59 -34.32 23.93
C MET A 1 28.67 -33.79 24.86
N LYS A 2 28.98 -34.47 25.99
CA LYS A 2 30.05 -34.06 26.90
C LYS A 2 31.41 -34.14 26.16
N GLN A 3 32.11 -33.01 26.00
CA GLN A 3 33.51 -32.99 25.58
C GLN A 3 34.31 -33.86 26.56
N LYS A 4 34.80 -35.01 26.10
CA LYS A 4 35.81 -35.78 26.84
C LYS A 4 37.12 -35.00 26.75
N SER A 5 37.80 -34.86 27.88
CA SER A 5 39.16 -34.30 27.94
C SER A 5 40.07 -35.03 26.94
N ARG A 6 41.02 -34.33 26.29
CA ARG A 6 42.06 -34.94 25.42
C ARG A 6 42.78 -36.09 26.16
N LYS A 7 42.83 -36.00 27.50
CA LYS A 7 43.36 -37.01 28.43
C LYS A 7 42.59 -38.35 28.42
N ASP A 8 41.29 -38.35 28.09
CA ASP A 8 40.42 -39.54 28.10
C ASP A 8 40.36 -40.30 26.75
N ARG A 9 40.88 -39.72 25.66
CA ARG A 9 40.90 -40.36 24.32
C ARG A 9 42.11 -41.27 24.07
N GLN A 10 43.11 -41.29 24.96
CA GLN A 10 44.33 -42.11 24.85
C GLN A 10 44.13 -43.61 25.23
N SER A 11 43.16 -44.29 24.64
CA SER A 11 43.10 -45.77 24.67
C SER A 11 43.02 -46.34 23.25
N GLY A 12 44.02 -46.06 22.44
CA GLY A 12 44.15 -46.60 21.09
C GLY A 12 45.03 -45.72 20.22
N SER A 13 46.18 -46.27 19.79
CA SER A 13 47.07 -45.77 18.72
C SER A 13 47.78 -44.41 18.83
N ALA A 14 47.73 -43.67 19.94
CA ALA A 14 48.71 -42.59 20.23
C ALA A 14 50.01 -43.13 20.86
N GLN A 15 50.33 -44.40 20.61
CA GLN A 15 51.61 -44.99 21.00
C GLN A 15 52.56 -44.83 19.82
N LEU A 16 53.46 -43.84 19.90
CA LEU A 16 54.79 -43.75 19.28
C LEU A 16 55.05 -42.35 18.70
N THR A 17 55.35 -41.34 19.53
CA THR A 17 56.21 -40.22 19.07
C THR A 17 56.95 -39.49 20.20
N ALA A 18 56.39 -39.23 21.38
CA ALA A 18 57.13 -38.50 22.42
C ALA A 18 57.79 -39.37 23.53
N ARG A 19 57.38 -40.64 23.68
CA ARG A 19 57.65 -41.42 24.91
C ARG A 19 59.00 -42.17 24.98
N ARG A 20 59.88 -42.07 23.97
CA ARG A 20 61.16 -42.80 23.96
C ARG A 20 62.41 -41.98 24.29
N LEU A 21 62.32 -40.68 24.54
CA LEU A 21 63.51 -39.85 24.78
C LEU A 21 63.77 -39.50 26.26
N PHE A 22 62.80 -39.67 27.17
CA PHE A 22 62.91 -39.11 28.52
C PHE A 22 63.57 -39.97 29.61
N GLU A 23 63.91 -41.24 29.37
CA GLU A 23 64.60 -42.07 30.39
C GLU A 23 66.14 -42.05 30.28
N GLY A 24 66.70 -41.61 29.14
CA GLY A 24 68.14 -41.72 28.87
C GLY A 24 68.98 -40.50 29.24
N GLY A 25 68.40 -39.29 29.26
CA GLY A 25 69.13 -38.04 29.52
C GLY A 25 69.16 -37.60 30.99
N LEU A 26 68.21 -38.08 31.80
CA LEU A 26 67.94 -37.57 33.16
C LEU A 26 69.03 -37.88 34.20
N VAL A 27 69.97 -38.78 33.89
CA VAL A 27 70.92 -39.31 34.89
C VAL A 27 72.30 -38.63 34.86
N LEU A 28 72.63 -37.86 33.83
CA LEU A 28 74.00 -37.37 33.63
C LEU A 28 74.32 -35.99 34.22
N LEU A 29 73.33 -35.19 34.63
CA LEU A 29 73.58 -33.83 35.16
C LEU A 29 73.75 -33.77 36.69
N ALA A 30 73.45 -34.84 37.43
CA ALA A 30 73.63 -34.88 38.88
C ALA A 30 75.09 -35.07 39.34
N ALA A 31 76.03 -35.42 38.43
CA ALA A 31 77.36 -35.92 38.82
C ALA A 31 78.53 -34.93 38.70
N LEU A 32 78.32 -33.67 38.30
CA LEU A 32 79.40 -32.67 38.14
C LEU A 32 79.33 -31.52 39.16
N GLY A 33 78.79 -31.79 40.34
CA GLY A 33 78.67 -30.84 41.46
C GLY A 33 79.81 -30.88 42.47
N ILE A 34 81.07 -30.93 42.03
CA ILE A 34 82.21 -30.82 42.95
C ILE A 34 83.18 -29.78 42.36
N VAL A 35 83.43 -28.70 43.12
CA VAL A 35 84.40 -27.59 42.86
C VAL A 35 83.84 -26.28 42.25
N MET A 36 82.57 -25.91 42.46
CA MET A 36 82.08 -24.55 42.16
C MET A 36 81.51 -23.88 43.42
N GLY A 37 81.90 -22.63 43.71
CA GLY A 37 81.45 -21.88 44.88
C GLY A 37 79.92 -21.79 44.99
N GLY A 38 79.38 -21.72 46.21
CA GLY A 38 77.94 -21.91 46.50
C GLY A 38 76.94 -20.96 45.80
N ASN A 39 77.39 -19.88 45.16
CA ASN A 39 76.53 -19.07 44.28
C ASN A 39 76.44 -19.66 42.86
N ALA A 40 77.55 -20.10 42.28
CA ALA A 40 77.57 -20.69 40.94
C ALA A 40 76.83 -22.03 40.89
N PHE A 41 76.88 -22.83 41.96
CA PHE A 41 76.11 -24.06 42.09
C PHE A 41 74.59 -23.81 42.20
N ARG A 42 74.18 -22.76 42.93
CA ARG A 42 72.77 -22.38 43.04
C ARG A 42 72.20 -21.87 41.72
N GLU A 43 72.98 -21.07 40.99
CA GLU A 43 72.57 -20.55 39.68
C GLU A 43 72.45 -21.66 38.64
N HIS A 44 73.44 -22.56 38.57
CA HIS A 44 73.37 -23.73 37.68
C HIS A 44 72.17 -24.63 37.99
N ARG A 45 71.85 -24.82 39.27
CA ARG A 45 70.65 -25.57 39.68
C ARG A 45 69.36 -24.87 39.27
N ARG A 46 69.28 -23.54 39.42
CA ARG A 46 68.13 -22.74 38.96
C ARG A 46 67.90 -22.89 37.46
N VAL A 47 68.96 -22.87 36.65
CA VAL A 47 68.88 -23.04 35.19
C VAL A 47 68.35 -24.44 34.83
N ILE A 48 68.86 -25.49 35.48
CA ILE A 48 68.37 -26.87 35.23
C ILE A 48 66.90 -27.01 35.63
N GLU A 49 66.51 -26.52 36.81
CA GLU A 49 65.12 -26.60 37.27
C GLU A 49 64.16 -25.83 36.34
N ALA A 50 64.56 -24.65 35.86
CA ALA A 50 63.76 -23.88 34.88
C ALA A 50 63.60 -24.63 33.54
N ARG A 51 64.66 -25.25 33.04
CA ARG A 51 64.65 -26.07 31.81
C ARG A 51 63.76 -27.30 31.94
N GLU A 52 63.82 -28.01 33.07
CA GLU A 52 62.94 -29.14 33.35
C GLU A 52 61.47 -28.71 33.43
N GLN A 53 61.19 -27.57 34.07
CA GLN A 53 59.85 -26.99 34.15
C GLN A 53 59.31 -26.61 32.76
N ALA A 54 60.10 -25.92 31.93
CA ALA A 54 59.71 -25.50 30.60
C ALA A 54 59.36 -26.70 29.70
N VAL A 55 60.18 -27.75 29.71
CA VAL A 55 59.91 -28.97 28.93
C VAL A 55 58.67 -29.70 29.44
N ALA A 56 58.47 -29.77 30.75
CA ALA A 56 57.28 -30.38 31.35
C ALA A 56 56.01 -29.60 30.98
N ALA A 57 56.05 -28.26 31.07
CA ALA A 57 54.95 -27.37 30.70
C ALA A 57 54.60 -27.52 29.21
N ALA A 58 55.61 -27.50 28.33
CA ALA A 58 55.42 -27.66 26.90
C ALA A 58 54.80 -29.02 26.54
N THR A 59 55.30 -30.09 27.17
CA THR A 59 54.78 -31.45 26.95
C THR A 59 53.33 -31.59 27.45
N ASP A 60 53.01 -30.99 28.61
CA ASP A 60 51.64 -30.99 29.14
C ASP A 60 50.70 -30.17 28.24
N LEU A 61 51.16 -29.04 27.73
CA LEU A 61 50.41 -28.20 26.80
C LEU A 61 50.07 -28.99 25.52
N ILE A 62 51.06 -29.59 24.86
CA ILE A 62 50.84 -30.45 23.67
C ILE A 62 49.88 -31.61 24.00
N ALA A 63 49.99 -32.22 25.17
CA ALA A 63 49.15 -33.36 25.54
C ALA A 63 47.70 -32.97 25.87
N THR A 64 47.43 -31.74 26.28
CA THR A 64 46.14 -31.32 26.83
C THR A 64 45.38 -30.33 25.95
N THR A 65 46.07 -29.56 25.10
CA THR A 65 45.49 -28.54 24.21
C THR A 65 45.90 -28.78 22.76
N TYR A 66 45.13 -28.25 21.81
CA TYR A 66 45.52 -28.23 20.40
C TYR A 66 46.39 -26.98 20.18
N VAL A 67 47.71 -27.14 20.07
CA VAL A 67 48.67 -26.03 20.05
C VAL A 67 49.70 -26.23 18.93
N SER A 68 50.07 -25.16 18.24
CA SER A 68 51.16 -25.19 17.28
C SER A 68 52.52 -24.99 17.94
N ARG A 69 53.61 -25.16 17.17
CA ARG A 69 54.96 -24.82 17.64
C ARG A 69 55.05 -23.38 18.17
N ALA A 70 54.52 -22.43 17.41
CA ALA A 70 54.52 -21.02 17.79
C ALA A 70 53.68 -20.78 19.05
N GLY A 71 52.53 -21.44 19.19
CA GLY A 71 51.72 -21.33 20.40
C GLY A 71 52.42 -21.87 21.65
N VAL A 72 53.22 -22.93 21.52
CA VAL A 72 54.07 -23.44 22.62
C VAL A 72 55.17 -22.42 22.94
N GLU A 73 55.87 -21.89 21.93
CA GLU A 73 56.91 -20.86 22.10
C GLU A 73 56.36 -19.62 22.83
N ASP A 74 55.21 -19.10 22.39
CA ASP A 74 54.55 -17.94 22.99
C ASP A 74 54.12 -18.21 24.44
N THR A 75 53.50 -19.37 24.71
CA THR A 75 53.08 -19.74 26.07
C THR A 75 54.27 -19.88 27.02
N LEU A 76 55.35 -20.53 26.56
CA LEU A 76 56.57 -20.66 27.36
C LEU A 76 57.27 -19.32 27.56
N ALA A 77 57.23 -18.40 26.59
CA ALA A 77 57.81 -17.07 26.75
C ALA A 77 57.06 -16.25 27.81
N GLU A 78 55.73 -16.36 27.89
CA GLU A 78 54.93 -15.75 28.96
C GLU A 78 55.26 -16.36 30.33
N GLU A 79 55.36 -17.69 30.43
CA GLU A 79 55.76 -18.38 31.67
C GLU A 79 57.19 -18.01 32.10
N ALA A 80 58.12 -17.94 31.14
CA ALA A 80 59.50 -17.55 31.38
C ALA A 80 59.60 -16.16 32.00
N LEU A 81 58.80 -15.21 31.51
CA LEU A 81 58.74 -13.86 32.06
C LEU A 81 58.14 -13.86 33.48
N ALA A 82 57.07 -14.62 33.70
CA ALA A 82 56.37 -14.69 34.98
C ALA A 82 57.20 -15.36 36.09
N LEU A 83 57.99 -16.37 35.73
CA LEU A 83 58.81 -17.17 36.66
C LEU A 83 60.28 -16.73 36.69
N GLU A 84 60.63 -15.67 35.96
CA GLU A 84 62.01 -15.18 35.81
C GLU A 84 62.97 -16.30 35.40
N TRP A 85 62.61 -17.07 34.38
CA TRP A 85 63.47 -18.09 33.79
C TRP A 85 64.65 -17.45 33.05
N PRO A 86 65.81 -18.13 33.00
CA PRO A 86 66.94 -17.71 32.15
C PRO A 86 66.54 -17.52 30.68
N GLU A 87 67.16 -16.54 30.00
CA GLU A 87 66.81 -16.14 28.63
C GLU A 87 66.85 -17.29 27.61
N ASP A 88 67.71 -18.28 27.79
CA ASP A 88 67.87 -19.43 26.87
C ASP A 88 66.95 -20.62 27.18
N THR A 89 66.09 -20.51 28.18
CA THR A 89 65.26 -21.62 28.67
C THR A 89 64.23 -22.07 27.64
N VAL A 90 63.58 -21.11 26.96
CA VAL A 90 62.55 -21.39 25.95
C VAL A 90 63.20 -22.03 24.72
N ASP A 91 64.28 -21.45 24.20
CA ASP A 91 65.04 -22.00 23.07
C ASP A 91 65.51 -23.43 23.36
N TRP A 92 66.02 -23.68 24.57
CA TRP A 92 66.43 -25.00 25.00
C TRP A 92 65.27 -25.99 25.04
N ALA A 93 64.12 -25.60 25.58
CA ALA A 93 62.94 -26.46 25.63
C ALA A 93 62.42 -26.79 24.23
N MET A 94 62.43 -25.81 23.31
CA MET A 94 62.03 -26.03 21.91
C MET A 94 63.00 -26.91 21.15
N GLU A 95 64.30 -26.88 21.47
CA GLU A 95 65.28 -27.83 20.93
C GLU A 95 64.96 -29.27 21.36
N GLN A 96 64.50 -29.48 22.61
CA GLN A 96 64.06 -30.81 23.07
C GLN A 96 62.80 -31.31 22.34
N LEU A 97 62.01 -30.41 21.77
CA LEU A 97 60.79 -30.71 21.02
C LEU A 97 61.00 -30.74 19.50
N ALA A 98 62.25 -30.67 19.02
CA ALA A 98 62.55 -30.61 17.59
C ALA A 98 61.99 -31.78 16.76
N GLU A 99 61.88 -32.97 17.37
CA GLU A 99 61.33 -34.19 16.75
C GLU A 99 59.81 -34.30 16.84
N THR A 100 59.12 -33.27 17.35
CA THR A 100 57.65 -33.25 17.41
C THR A 100 57.08 -33.15 16.00
N ASP A 101 56.18 -34.07 15.65
CA ASP A 101 55.47 -34.03 14.37
C ASP A 101 54.32 -33.01 14.44
N TRP A 102 54.65 -31.75 14.17
CA TRP A 102 53.68 -30.65 14.17
C TRP A 102 52.61 -30.81 13.08
N THR A 103 52.87 -31.60 12.02
CA THR A 103 51.85 -31.92 11.02
C THR A 103 50.81 -32.91 11.56
N ALA A 104 51.23 -33.86 12.39
CA ALA A 104 50.31 -34.76 13.09
C ALA A 104 49.48 -34.02 14.16
N GLU A 105 50.08 -33.07 14.88
CA GLU A 105 49.34 -32.22 15.83
C GLU A 105 48.30 -31.33 15.13
N ALA A 106 48.64 -30.76 13.98
CA ALA A 106 47.70 -30.01 13.14
C ALA A 106 46.53 -30.89 12.66
N LEU A 107 46.79 -32.15 12.28
CA LEU A 107 45.77 -33.11 11.89
C LEU A 107 44.82 -33.47 13.04
N GLU A 108 45.33 -33.72 14.24
CA GLU A 108 44.51 -33.98 15.43
C GLU A 108 43.66 -32.74 15.80
N ALA A 109 44.23 -31.54 15.69
CA ALA A 109 43.49 -30.30 15.85
C ALA A 109 42.37 -30.18 14.81
N ALA A 110 42.64 -30.47 13.53
CA ALA A 110 41.66 -30.44 12.47
C ALA A 110 40.51 -31.43 12.70
N LEU A 111 40.83 -32.66 13.13
CA LEU A 111 39.84 -33.69 13.45
C LEU A 111 38.94 -33.28 14.62
N ALA A 112 39.49 -32.59 15.62
CA ALA A 112 38.75 -32.16 16.79
C ALA A 112 37.89 -30.93 16.54
N GLN A 113 38.47 -29.89 15.96
CA GLN A 113 37.79 -28.63 15.63
C GLN A 113 36.77 -28.82 14.52
N GLY A 114 37.03 -29.78 13.62
CA GLY A 114 36.13 -30.14 12.54
C GLY A 114 34.95 -31.01 12.97
N THR A 115 34.74 -31.33 14.27
CA THR A 115 33.58 -32.15 14.70
C THR A 115 32.25 -31.43 14.68
N GLU A 116 32.25 -30.10 14.59
CA GLU A 116 31.03 -29.31 14.44
C GLU A 116 30.30 -29.65 13.13
N GLU A 117 28.98 -29.81 13.21
CA GLU A 117 28.15 -30.32 12.11
C GLU A 117 27.95 -29.28 10.98
N ASP A 118 28.31 -28.03 11.21
CA ASP A 118 28.03 -26.88 10.36
C ASP A 118 29.30 -26.10 9.95
N ILE A 119 30.50 -26.62 10.24
CA ILE A 119 31.76 -25.97 9.87
C ILE A 119 32.15 -26.23 8.40
N SER A 120 32.51 -25.17 7.68
CA SER A 120 33.09 -25.24 6.34
C SER A 120 34.60 -25.55 6.38
N GLU A 121 35.16 -26.01 5.26
CA GLU A 121 36.61 -26.23 5.14
C GLU A 121 37.40 -24.95 5.40
N LYS A 122 36.92 -23.81 4.87
CA LYS A 122 37.57 -22.52 5.06
C LYS A 122 37.48 -22.02 6.50
N ALA A 123 36.36 -22.26 7.19
CA ALA A 123 36.25 -21.97 8.61
C ALA A 123 37.20 -22.85 9.44
N LEU A 124 37.37 -24.13 9.08
CA LEU A 124 38.33 -25.02 9.73
C LEU A 124 39.78 -24.56 9.49
N GLU A 125 40.13 -24.18 8.26
CA GLU A 125 41.42 -23.56 7.92
C GLU A 125 41.71 -22.34 8.82
N ASN A 126 40.74 -21.41 8.91
CA ASN A 126 40.88 -20.21 9.73
C ASN A 126 41.09 -20.57 11.22
N ARG A 127 40.43 -21.60 11.75
CA ARG A 127 40.65 -22.06 13.13
C ARG A 127 42.07 -22.60 13.34
N LEU A 128 42.59 -23.38 12.41
CA LEU A 128 43.96 -23.90 12.48
C LEU A 128 44.99 -22.76 12.41
N MET A 129 44.76 -21.77 11.55
CA MET A 129 45.58 -20.56 11.49
C MET A 129 45.50 -19.73 12.78
N HIS A 130 44.34 -19.65 13.43
CA HIS A 130 44.19 -19.01 14.74
C HIS A 130 44.93 -19.74 15.87
N LEU A 131 45.11 -21.06 15.74
CA LEU A 131 45.99 -21.85 16.59
C LEU A 131 47.48 -21.70 16.20
N GLN A 132 47.80 -20.78 15.29
CA GLN A 132 49.14 -20.45 14.81
C GLN A 132 49.87 -21.63 14.13
N PHE A 133 49.15 -22.58 13.55
CA PHE A 133 49.78 -23.55 12.64
C PHE A 133 50.25 -22.84 11.37
N THR A 134 51.36 -23.31 10.81
CA THR A 134 51.87 -22.77 9.54
C THR A 134 50.92 -23.11 8.39
N THR A 135 51.06 -22.40 7.26
CA THR A 135 50.29 -22.69 6.05
C THR A 135 50.49 -24.14 5.58
N ALA A 136 51.74 -24.63 5.59
CA ALA A 136 52.05 -25.99 5.16
C ALA A 136 51.43 -27.06 6.09
N GLU A 137 51.49 -26.86 7.41
CA GLU A 137 50.85 -27.76 8.38
C GLU A 137 49.33 -27.76 8.24
N THR A 138 48.74 -26.58 8.04
CA THR A 138 47.29 -26.42 7.83
C THR A 138 46.83 -27.13 6.55
N GLU A 139 47.52 -26.93 5.43
CA GLU A 139 47.22 -27.61 4.17
C GLU A 139 47.36 -29.14 4.28
N ALA A 140 48.41 -29.62 4.97
CA ALA A 140 48.61 -31.04 5.22
C ALA A 140 47.48 -31.63 6.10
N ALA A 141 47.07 -30.92 7.14
CA ALA A 141 45.99 -31.32 8.02
C ALA A 141 44.64 -31.38 7.28
N LEU A 142 44.31 -30.35 6.49
CA LEU A 142 43.09 -30.30 5.68
C LEU A 142 43.05 -31.44 4.64
N SER A 143 44.18 -31.70 3.98
CA SER A 143 44.33 -32.85 3.09
C SER A 143 44.13 -34.19 3.82
N GLY A 144 44.66 -34.33 5.04
CA GLY A 144 44.52 -35.53 5.87
C GLY A 144 43.09 -35.80 6.37
N VAL A 145 42.27 -34.75 6.53
CA VAL A 145 40.83 -34.88 6.84
C VAL A 145 39.95 -34.87 5.59
N SER A 146 40.53 -34.73 4.39
CA SER A 146 39.78 -34.78 3.14
C SER A 146 39.01 -36.10 3.02
N GLY A 147 37.71 -36.01 2.74
CA GLY A 147 36.81 -37.17 2.70
C GLY A 147 36.37 -37.71 4.07
N ARG A 148 36.90 -37.22 5.19
CA ARG A 148 36.32 -37.47 6.53
C ARG A 148 35.11 -36.59 6.80
N PHE A 149 35.11 -35.39 6.26
CA PHE A 149 34.03 -34.42 6.38
C PHE A 149 33.36 -34.22 5.01
N ASP A 150 32.05 -34.42 4.98
CA ASP A 150 31.23 -34.04 3.84
C ASP A 150 30.76 -32.60 4.03
N TYR A 151 31.53 -31.65 3.51
CA TYR A 151 31.21 -30.23 3.64
C TYR A 151 29.92 -29.82 2.92
N GLY A 152 29.45 -30.61 1.93
CA GLY A 152 28.14 -30.41 1.32
C GLY A 152 27.01 -30.74 2.30
N ALA A 153 27.09 -31.91 2.95
CA ALA A 153 26.14 -32.30 3.99
C ALA A 153 26.15 -31.34 5.21
N ARG A 154 27.30 -30.73 5.50
CA ARG A 154 27.41 -29.70 6.55
C ARG A 154 26.77 -28.39 6.16
N ALA A 155 26.88 -27.95 4.91
CA ALA A 155 26.16 -26.78 4.41
C ALA A 155 24.64 -26.99 4.53
N VAL A 156 24.14 -28.18 4.17
CA VAL A 156 22.74 -28.59 4.34
C VAL A 156 22.33 -28.55 5.82
N SER A 157 23.17 -29.05 6.72
CA SER A 157 22.90 -29.05 8.17
C SER A 157 22.90 -27.64 8.77
N SER A 158 23.85 -26.80 8.36
CA SER A 158 23.91 -25.38 8.75
C SER A 158 22.65 -24.63 8.33
N LEU A 159 22.20 -24.83 7.08
CA LEU A 159 20.97 -24.23 6.58
C LEU A 159 19.74 -24.71 7.36
N LYS A 160 19.68 -26.01 7.67
CA LYS A 160 18.58 -26.59 8.45
C LYS A 160 18.50 -26.01 9.88
N HIS A 161 19.64 -25.82 10.54
CA HIS A 161 19.68 -25.16 11.86
C HIS A 161 19.20 -23.71 11.76
N CYS A 162 19.68 -22.96 10.77
CA CYS A 162 19.24 -21.59 10.52
C CYS A 162 17.72 -21.51 10.29
N ALA A 163 17.15 -22.42 9.50
CA ALA A 163 15.71 -22.48 9.25
C ALA A 163 14.90 -22.84 10.51
N ALA A 164 15.43 -23.68 11.39
CA ALA A 164 14.80 -24.04 12.65
C ALA A 164 14.75 -22.85 13.63
N ASP A 165 15.82 -22.06 13.72
CA ASP A 165 15.89 -20.88 14.58
C ASP A 165 14.91 -19.77 14.15
N LEU A 166 14.65 -19.69 12.84
CA LEU A 166 13.71 -18.73 12.24
C LEU A 166 12.29 -19.29 12.07
N ASP A 167 12.01 -20.50 12.59
CA ASP A 167 10.70 -21.15 12.51
C ASP A 167 10.16 -21.18 11.05
N GLY A 168 11.05 -21.39 10.08
CA GLY A 168 10.68 -21.44 8.66
C GLY A 168 10.35 -20.10 7.99
N SER A 169 10.66 -18.93 8.57
CA SER A 169 10.60 -17.64 7.85
C SER A 169 11.83 -17.36 6.99
N LEU A 170 12.77 -18.30 6.91
CA LEU A 170 14.02 -18.14 6.18
C LEU A 170 13.77 -17.99 4.67
N SER A 171 14.26 -16.90 4.07
CA SER A 171 14.31 -16.75 2.62
C SER A 171 15.55 -17.40 2.00
N ARG A 172 15.52 -17.67 0.68
CA ARG A 172 16.72 -18.20 -0.02
C ARG A 172 17.89 -17.22 0.04
N ARG A 173 17.60 -15.93 -0.07
CA ARG A 173 18.60 -14.87 0.07
C ARG A 173 19.25 -14.88 1.46
N ASP A 174 18.46 -15.02 2.51
CA ASP A 174 18.98 -15.06 3.88
C ASP A 174 19.78 -16.34 4.12
N GLY A 175 19.30 -17.48 3.62
CA GLY A 175 20.00 -18.77 3.70
C GLY A 175 21.34 -18.74 2.96
N ARG A 176 21.37 -18.13 1.76
CA ARG A 176 22.60 -17.87 1.00
C ARG A 176 23.59 -17.05 1.82
N SER A 177 23.13 -15.89 2.32
CA SER A 177 23.94 -15.00 3.14
C SER A 177 24.51 -15.73 4.36
N HIS A 178 23.70 -16.50 5.09
CA HIS A 178 24.14 -17.28 6.24
C HIS A 178 25.27 -18.25 5.89
N LEU A 179 25.11 -19.02 4.80
CA LEU A 179 26.12 -19.99 4.36
C LEU A 179 27.41 -19.33 3.86
N GLU A 180 27.30 -18.18 3.18
CA GLU A 180 28.46 -17.38 2.75
C GLU A 180 29.23 -16.83 3.97
N HIS A 181 28.54 -16.34 5.00
CA HIS A 181 29.17 -15.92 6.25
C HIS A 181 29.82 -17.09 7.00
N ALA A 182 29.27 -18.29 6.89
CA ALA A 182 29.87 -19.53 7.37
C ALA A 182 31.03 -20.04 6.47
N LEU A 183 31.40 -19.29 5.43
CA LEU A 183 32.53 -19.53 4.53
C LEU A 183 32.39 -20.83 3.70
N PHE A 184 31.17 -21.26 3.41
CA PHE A 184 30.95 -22.31 2.42
C PHE A 184 31.23 -21.80 1.00
N THR A 185 31.71 -22.69 0.14
CA THR A 185 31.92 -22.36 -1.28
C THR A 185 30.61 -22.16 -2.02
N GLU A 186 30.61 -21.41 -3.12
CA GLU A 186 29.42 -21.17 -3.96
C GLU A 186 28.71 -22.48 -4.36
N SER A 187 29.47 -23.53 -4.70
CA SER A 187 28.91 -24.83 -5.05
C SER A 187 28.22 -25.52 -3.86
N GLN A 188 28.74 -25.37 -2.64
CA GLN A 188 28.14 -25.94 -1.43
C GLN A 188 26.89 -25.15 -1.01
N VAL A 189 26.94 -23.82 -1.16
CA VAL A 189 25.78 -22.94 -0.94
C VAL A 189 24.64 -23.35 -1.87
N GLN A 190 24.91 -23.48 -3.17
CA GLN A 190 23.90 -23.87 -4.15
C GLN A 190 23.34 -25.28 -3.86
N MET A 191 24.21 -26.24 -3.55
CA MET A 191 23.80 -27.59 -3.16
C MET A 191 22.87 -27.59 -1.94
N ALA A 192 23.17 -26.78 -0.92
CA ALA A 192 22.34 -26.68 0.27
C ALA A 192 20.98 -26.04 -0.03
N LEU A 193 20.93 -24.98 -0.85
CA LEU A 193 19.69 -24.31 -1.24
C LEU A 193 18.78 -25.20 -2.11
N ASP A 194 19.37 -26.10 -2.92
CA ASP A 194 18.64 -27.06 -3.76
C ASP A 194 18.23 -28.34 -3.01
N SER A 195 18.67 -28.49 -1.76
CA SER A 195 18.32 -29.65 -0.90
C SER A 195 16.90 -29.56 -0.33
N ASP A 196 16.48 -30.62 0.35
CA ASP A 196 15.23 -30.70 1.11
C ASP A 196 15.34 -30.17 2.54
N ALA A 197 16.44 -29.49 2.89
CA ALA A 197 16.65 -28.92 4.22
C ALA A 197 15.55 -27.92 4.63
N VAL A 198 15.03 -27.17 3.66
CA VAL A 198 14.01 -26.14 3.86
C VAL A 198 12.86 -26.37 2.91
N ASN A 199 11.63 -26.33 3.43
CA ASN A 199 10.44 -26.29 2.60
C ASN A 199 10.22 -24.86 2.11
N TRP A 200 10.80 -24.54 0.95
CA TRP A 200 10.75 -23.20 0.37
C TRP A 200 9.33 -22.72 0.03
N GLN A 201 8.39 -23.62 -0.22
CA GLN A 201 6.99 -23.27 -0.45
C GLN A 201 6.35 -22.71 0.84
N THR A 202 6.52 -23.40 1.96
CA THR A 202 6.04 -22.93 3.27
C THR A 202 6.74 -21.64 3.70
N ALA A 203 8.05 -21.51 3.43
CA ALA A 203 8.78 -20.29 3.70
C ALA A 203 8.25 -19.10 2.89
N ALA A 204 7.93 -19.30 1.60
CA ALA A 204 7.34 -18.27 0.75
C ALA A 204 5.97 -17.81 1.27
N GLU A 205 5.12 -18.74 1.73
CA GLU A 205 3.83 -18.43 2.33
C GLU A 205 3.97 -17.60 3.63
N LYS A 206 4.89 -18.00 4.51
CA LYS A 206 5.15 -17.25 5.76
C LYS A 206 5.69 -15.85 5.46
N GLN A 207 6.65 -15.74 4.54
CA GLN A 207 7.20 -14.45 4.10
C GLN A 207 6.12 -13.57 3.47
N ALA A 208 5.23 -14.14 2.66
CA ALA A 208 4.12 -13.41 2.06
C ALA A 208 3.20 -12.83 3.15
N GLY A 209 2.87 -13.63 4.17
CA GLY A 209 2.10 -13.19 5.33
C GLY A 209 2.76 -12.05 6.11
N GLU A 210 4.07 -12.12 6.32
CA GLU A 210 4.85 -11.06 6.98
C GLU A 210 4.85 -9.75 6.16
N LEU A 211 5.08 -9.84 4.84
CA LEU A 211 5.06 -8.68 3.94
C LEU A 211 3.68 -8.02 3.87
N LEU A 212 2.59 -8.79 3.98
CA LEU A 212 1.22 -8.30 3.93
C LEU A 212 0.74 -7.58 5.21
N GLN A 213 1.59 -7.50 6.24
CA GLN A 213 1.37 -6.56 7.33
C GLN A 213 1.29 -5.13 6.79
N ASP A 214 2.11 -4.83 5.77
CA ASP A 214 2.02 -3.61 4.98
C ASP A 214 0.98 -3.72 3.86
N PRO A 215 0.29 -2.62 3.51
CA PRO A 215 -0.72 -2.63 2.46
C PRO A 215 -0.06 -2.66 1.08
N LEU A 216 0.34 -3.84 0.65
CA LEU A 216 0.98 -4.07 -0.64
C LEU A 216 -0.03 -4.34 -1.76
N SER A 217 0.35 -3.92 -2.97
CA SER A 217 -0.27 -4.39 -4.21
C SER A 217 0.23 -5.80 -4.54
N ARG A 218 -0.43 -6.46 -5.49
CA ARG A 218 0.02 -7.77 -5.99
C ARG A 218 1.45 -7.73 -6.49
N LYS A 219 1.77 -6.74 -7.33
CA LYS A 219 3.12 -6.57 -7.89
C LYS A 219 4.15 -6.23 -6.79
N GLY A 220 3.75 -5.44 -5.80
CA GLY A 220 4.59 -5.16 -4.64
C GLY A 220 4.93 -6.42 -3.84
N LEU A 221 3.95 -7.28 -3.58
CA LEU A 221 4.15 -8.56 -2.90
C LEU A 221 5.04 -9.50 -3.72
N GLU A 222 4.73 -9.68 -5.01
CA GLU A 222 5.52 -10.52 -5.93
C GLU A 222 6.96 -10.01 -6.04
N ALA A 223 7.19 -8.69 -6.07
CA ALA A 223 8.52 -8.09 -6.09
C ALA A 223 9.28 -8.33 -4.78
N GLY A 224 8.62 -8.23 -3.63
CA GLY A 224 9.22 -8.52 -2.32
C GLY A 224 9.68 -9.97 -2.21
N LEU A 225 8.82 -10.92 -2.61
CA LEU A 225 9.18 -12.34 -2.64
C LEU A 225 10.28 -12.64 -3.68
N SER A 226 10.29 -11.95 -4.81
CA SER A 226 11.36 -12.08 -5.81
C SER A 226 12.71 -11.60 -5.26
N GLN A 227 12.73 -10.50 -4.50
CA GLN A 227 13.94 -10.00 -3.83
C GLN A 227 14.47 -10.93 -2.74
N ALA A 228 13.59 -11.79 -2.21
CA ALA A 228 13.89 -12.85 -1.27
C ALA A 228 14.34 -14.17 -1.96
N GLU A 229 14.54 -14.12 -3.29
CA GLU A 229 14.99 -15.23 -4.14
C GLU A 229 14.03 -16.44 -4.21
N PHE A 230 12.73 -16.22 -4.02
CA PHE A 230 11.73 -17.26 -4.33
C PHE A 230 11.52 -17.39 -5.84
N THR A 231 11.27 -18.61 -6.30
CA THR A 231 10.99 -18.90 -7.71
C THR A 231 9.60 -18.38 -8.12
N THR A 232 9.39 -18.16 -9.41
CA THR A 232 8.07 -17.73 -9.92
C THR A 232 6.93 -18.69 -9.56
N GLN A 233 7.23 -20.00 -9.47
CA GLN A 233 6.23 -21.00 -9.08
C GLN A 233 5.86 -20.87 -7.60
N GLU A 234 6.85 -20.76 -6.72
CA GLU A 234 6.62 -20.62 -5.28
C GLU A 234 5.90 -19.32 -4.96
N ILE A 235 6.27 -18.22 -5.61
CA ILE A 235 5.58 -16.93 -5.48
C ILE A 235 4.10 -17.08 -5.84
N ARG A 236 3.80 -17.71 -6.98
CA ARG A 236 2.40 -17.92 -7.41
C ARG A 236 1.63 -18.73 -6.36
N GLN A 237 2.20 -19.85 -5.94
CA GLN A 237 1.56 -20.74 -4.97
C GLN A 237 1.37 -20.06 -3.61
N ALA A 238 2.34 -19.28 -3.15
CA ALA A 238 2.26 -18.53 -1.90
C ALA A 238 1.18 -17.44 -1.95
N VAL A 239 1.10 -16.67 -3.05
CA VAL A 239 0.05 -15.67 -3.25
C VAL A 239 -1.32 -16.32 -3.29
N ASP A 240 -1.48 -17.45 -3.99
CA ASP A 240 -2.73 -18.19 -4.07
C ASP A 240 -3.14 -18.80 -2.71
N ALA A 241 -2.17 -19.29 -1.92
CA ALA A 241 -2.41 -19.88 -0.60
C ALA A 241 -2.81 -18.85 0.45
N VAL A 242 -2.20 -17.66 0.43
CA VAL A 242 -2.51 -16.58 1.36
C VAL A 242 -3.82 -15.86 0.99
N ASP A 243 -4.21 -15.88 -0.29
CA ASP A 243 -5.41 -15.24 -0.82
C ASP A 243 -5.63 -13.78 -0.33
N PRO A 244 -4.66 -12.88 -0.56
CA PRO A 244 -4.73 -11.51 -0.06
C PRO A 244 -5.82 -10.69 -0.77
N ASP A 245 -6.64 -9.99 0.03
CA ASP A 245 -7.57 -8.97 -0.48
C ASP A 245 -6.80 -7.69 -0.86
N PHE A 246 -6.32 -7.64 -2.10
CA PHE A 246 -5.60 -6.49 -2.63
C PHE A 246 -6.47 -5.22 -2.74
N ALA A 247 -7.80 -5.35 -2.83
CA ALA A 247 -8.68 -4.18 -2.85
C ALA A 247 -8.78 -3.55 -1.45
N LEU A 248 -8.86 -4.39 -0.41
CA LEU A 248 -8.75 -3.94 0.98
C LEU A 248 -7.38 -3.32 1.25
N ASN A 249 -6.29 -3.91 0.75
CA ASN A 249 -4.95 -3.33 0.89
C ASN A 249 -4.85 -1.96 0.23
N CYS A 250 -5.41 -1.77 -0.98
CA CYS A 250 -5.46 -0.47 -1.64
C CYS A 250 -6.17 0.59 -0.76
N THR A 251 -7.30 0.20 -0.15
CA THR A 251 -8.06 1.06 0.77
C THR A 251 -7.26 1.38 2.04
N ARG A 252 -6.57 0.39 2.62
CA ARG A 252 -5.67 0.57 3.78
C ARG A 252 -4.56 1.56 3.43
N TYR A 253 -3.90 1.38 2.29
CA TYR A 253 -2.83 2.26 1.81
C TYR A 253 -3.31 3.70 1.64
N LEU A 254 -4.42 3.92 0.93
CA LEU A 254 -4.95 5.26 0.69
C LEU A 254 -5.32 5.98 1.98
N ARG A 255 -5.88 5.27 2.96
CA ARG A 255 -6.16 5.82 4.30
C ARG A 255 -4.89 6.21 5.06
N THR A 256 -3.81 5.44 4.92
CA THR A 256 -2.52 5.78 5.53
C THR A 256 -1.81 6.93 4.80
N ALA A 257 -2.01 7.05 3.48
CA ALA A 257 -1.42 8.11 2.66
C ALA A 257 -2.12 9.46 2.83
N ASP A 258 -3.40 9.45 3.21
CA ASP A 258 -4.23 10.65 3.37
C ASP A 258 -5.12 10.54 4.63
N PRO A 259 -4.50 10.60 5.83
CA PRO A 259 -5.20 10.43 7.10
C PRO A 259 -6.23 11.55 7.36
N ASP A 260 -5.94 12.76 6.88
CA ASP A 260 -6.78 13.94 7.09
C ASP A 260 -7.87 14.12 6.02
N ASN A 261 -7.91 13.25 5.01
CA ASN A 261 -8.81 13.36 3.85
C ASN A 261 -8.71 14.73 3.16
N CYS A 262 -7.49 15.24 2.95
CA CYS A 262 -7.22 16.57 2.38
C CYS A 262 -6.57 16.51 0.99
N ARG A 263 -6.33 15.31 0.45
CA ARG A 263 -5.74 15.12 -0.89
C ARG A 263 -6.79 15.08 -2.00
N SER A 264 -6.39 15.54 -3.18
CA SER A 264 -7.19 15.51 -4.41
C SER A 264 -7.29 14.09 -4.98
N LEU A 265 -8.27 13.86 -5.86
CA LEU A 265 -8.44 12.59 -6.58
C LEU A 265 -7.19 12.24 -7.40
N VAL A 266 -6.61 13.23 -8.09
CA VAL A 266 -5.43 13.06 -8.94
C VAL A 266 -4.26 12.55 -8.12
N TRP A 267 -3.92 13.26 -7.04
CA TRP A 267 -2.81 12.90 -6.16
C TRP A 267 -2.94 11.49 -5.60
N LEU A 268 -4.14 11.10 -5.13
CA LEU A 268 -4.37 9.78 -4.54
C LEU A 268 -4.27 8.66 -5.56
N ARG A 269 -4.75 8.90 -6.78
CA ARG A 269 -4.67 7.95 -7.88
C ARG A 269 -3.21 7.71 -8.25
N GLU A 270 -2.44 8.78 -8.41
CA GLU A 270 -0.99 8.69 -8.67
C GLU A 270 -0.24 8.00 -7.52
N ALA A 271 -0.54 8.35 -6.28
CA ALA A 271 0.07 7.73 -5.11
C ALA A 271 -0.18 6.21 -5.06
N ALA A 272 -1.38 5.74 -5.43
CA ALA A 272 -1.69 4.31 -5.49
C ALA A 272 -1.08 3.62 -6.73
N GLN A 273 -1.05 4.29 -7.88
CA GLN A 273 -0.41 3.79 -9.10
C GLN A 273 1.10 3.64 -8.93
N ASN A 274 1.76 4.57 -8.22
CA ASN A 274 3.18 4.47 -7.86
C ASN A 274 3.48 3.25 -6.96
N ARG A 275 2.48 2.79 -6.19
CA ARG A 275 2.53 1.52 -5.45
C ARG A 275 2.02 0.32 -6.26
N GLN A 276 1.76 0.52 -7.54
CA GLN A 276 1.34 -0.51 -8.49
C GLN A 276 0.01 -1.19 -8.13
N PHE A 277 -0.90 -0.45 -7.48
CA PHE A 277 -2.30 -0.91 -7.38
C PHE A 277 -2.98 -0.82 -8.74
N GLU A 278 -3.89 -1.75 -9.00
CA GLU A 278 -4.61 -1.82 -10.28
C GLU A 278 -5.79 -0.84 -10.30
N GLU A 279 -6.07 -0.24 -11.45
CA GLU A 279 -7.04 0.84 -11.57
C GLU A 279 -8.46 0.50 -11.03
N PRO A 280 -9.02 -0.71 -11.23
CA PRO A 280 -10.31 -1.06 -10.63
C PRO A 280 -10.30 -1.04 -9.09
N GLN A 281 -9.16 -1.36 -8.46
CA GLN A 281 -9.01 -1.33 -7.00
C GLN A 281 -9.00 0.11 -6.51
N ILE A 282 -8.27 0.98 -7.20
CA ILE A 282 -8.17 2.41 -6.89
C ILE A 282 -9.53 3.07 -7.05
N ALA A 283 -10.20 2.85 -8.19
CA ALA A 283 -11.52 3.41 -8.45
C ALA A 283 -12.54 2.99 -7.38
N LYS A 284 -12.58 1.71 -7.01
CA LYS A 284 -13.47 1.20 -5.95
C LYS A 284 -13.15 1.80 -4.58
N ALA A 285 -11.87 1.95 -4.24
CA ALA A 285 -11.45 2.52 -2.95
C ALA A 285 -11.83 4.00 -2.82
N LEU A 286 -11.88 4.73 -3.93
CA LEU A 286 -12.15 6.17 -3.96
C LEU A 286 -13.61 6.53 -4.30
N GLU A 287 -14.44 5.57 -4.70
CA GLU A 287 -15.82 5.79 -5.18
C GLU A 287 -16.71 6.55 -4.19
N SER A 288 -16.54 6.30 -2.89
CA SER A 288 -17.37 6.93 -1.84
C SER A 288 -16.87 8.31 -1.38
N ARG A 289 -15.71 8.77 -1.87
CA ARG A 289 -15.11 10.04 -1.43
C ARG A 289 -15.69 11.22 -2.21
N ASP A 290 -16.15 12.23 -1.47
CA ASP A 290 -16.52 13.54 -2.03
C ASP A 290 -15.33 14.50 -1.93
N PHE A 291 -14.59 14.63 -3.02
CA PHE A 291 -13.36 15.41 -3.09
C PHE A 291 -13.56 16.92 -2.94
N ARG A 292 -14.79 17.42 -3.09
CA ARG A 292 -15.12 18.82 -2.73
C ARG A 292 -14.89 19.07 -1.25
N TYR A 293 -15.21 18.09 -0.39
CA TYR A 293 -14.97 18.21 1.05
C TYR A 293 -13.50 17.96 1.40
N ASN A 294 -12.75 17.22 0.59
CA ASN A 294 -11.29 17.16 0.75
C ASN A 294 -10.65 18.54 0.47
N ALA A 295 -11.11 19.22 -0.59
CA ALA A 295 -10.68 20.58 -0.90
C ALA A 295 -11.01 21.56 0.24
N VAL A 296 -12.21 21.45 0.84
CA VAL A 296 -12.59 22.22 2.04
C VAL A 296 -11.64 21.96 3.21
N ARG A 297 -11.28 20.70 3.49
CA ARG A 297 -10.34 20.37 4.58
C ARG A 297 -8.97 20.97 4.36
N LEU A 298 -8.43 20.84 3.15
CA LEU A 298 -7.15 21.46 2.80
C LEU A 298 -7.23 22.98 2.92
N ALA A 299 -8.26 23.60 2.35
CA ALA A 299 -8.48 25.03 2.41
C ALA A 299 -8.54 25.54 3.86
N ARG A 300 -9.19 24.79 4.76
CA ARG A 300 -9.24 25.09 6.19
C ARG A 300 -7.89 24.98 6.88
N GLN A 301 -7.07 23.98 6.53
CA GLN A 301 -5.70 23.88 7.03
C GLN A 301 -4.85 25.07 6.56
N LEU A 302 -4.94 25.43 5.27
CA LEU A 302 -4.22 26.56 4.68
C LEU A 302 -4.60 27.87 5.37
N THR A 303 -5.90 28.20 5.43
CA THR A 303 -6.36 29.46 6.01
C THR A 303 -6.08 29.56 7.51
N ALA A 304 -6.11 28.44 8.24
CA ALA A 304 -5.76 28.44 9.67
C ALA A 304 -4.24 28.60 9.92
N SER A 305 -3.40 28.27 8.94
CA SER A 305 -1.95 28.36 9.04
C SER A 305 -1.39 29.75 8.72
N CYS A 306 -2.19 30.60 8.05
CA CYS A 306 -1.78 31.95 7.67
C CYS A 306 -1.99 32.95 8.81
N SER A 307 -1.02 33.85 9.01
CA SER A 307 -1.13 34.96 9.98
C SER A 307 -2.01 36.10 9.48
N GLU A 308 -2.21 36.20 8.17
CA GLU A 308 -3.04 37.19 7.50
C GLU A 308 -4.12 36.48 6.67
N ALA A 309 -5.27 37.12 6.47
CA ALA A 309 -6.37 36.58 5.69
C ALA A 309 -5.92 36.31 4.25
N MET A 310 -6.05 35.06 3.80
CA MET A 310 -5.73 34.69 2.41
C MET A 310 -6.73 35.33 1.44
N SER A 311 -6.26 35.79 0.28
CA SER A 311 -7.17 36.19 -0.80
C SER A 311 -7.83 34.96 -1.45
N LYS A 312 -8.98 35.15 -2.12
CA LYS A 312 -9.61 34.08 -2.92
C LYS A 312 -8.70 33.61 -4.04
N GLU A 313 -7.97 34.53 -4.66
CA GLU A 313 -7.03 34.25 -5.74
C GLU A 313 -5.86 33.38 -5.26
N ASP A 314 -5.32 33.66 -4.07
CA ASP A 314 -4.24 32.87 -3.49
C ASP A 314 -4.74 31.49 -3.03
N LEU A 315 -5.91 31.42 -2.38
CA LEU A 315 -6.52 30.16 -1.99
C LEU A 315 -6.80 29.26 -3.22
N SER A 316 -7.31 29.86 -4.29
CA SER A 316 -7.53 29.18 -5.57
C SER A 316 -6.21 28.61 -6.15
N ARG A 317 -5.13 29.40 -6.10
CA ARG A 317 -3.81 28.99 -6.58
C ARG A 317 -3.25 27.80 -5.78
N GLU A 318 -3.39 27.80 -4.46
CA GLU A 318 -2.96 26.70 -3.60
C GLU A 318 -3.76 25.42 -3.86
N LEU A 319 -5.09 25.53 -4.00
CA LEU A 319 -5.93 24.38 -4.34
C LEU A 319 -5.58 23.79 -5.71
N LYS A 320 -5.29 24.65 -6.69
CA LYS A 320 -4.83 24.23 -8.01
C LYS A 320 -3.45 23.56 -7.96
N ALA A 321 -2.53 24.08 -7.14
CA ALA A 321 -1.22 23.46 -6.89
C ALA A 321 -1.35 22.09 -6.21
N ALA A 322 -2.40 21.88 -5.42
CA ALA A 322 -2.78 20.60 -4.84
C ALA A 322 -3.64 19.72 -5.77
N GLU A 323 -3.76 20.09 -7.06
CA GLU A 323 -4.42 19.34 -8.13
C GLU A 323 -5.94 19.15 -7.94
N PHE A 324 -6.60 20.05 -7.22
CA PHE A 324 -8.05 20.11 -7.21
C PHE A 324 -8.58 20.68 -8.53
N THR A 325 -9.68 20.14 -9.01
CA THR A 325 -10.37 20.57 -10.23
C THR A 325 -10.96 21.97 -10.07
N ASP A 326 -11.24 22.65 -11.19
CA ASP A 326 -11.86 23.98 -11.16
C ASP A 326 -13.25 23.96 -10.51
N GLU A 327 -13.98 22.84 -10.60
CA GLU A 327 -15.28 22.65 -9.95
C GLU A 327 -15.16 22.55 -8.41
N GLU A 328 -14.15 21.83 -7.92
CA GLU A 328 -13.85 21.71 -6.50
C GLU A 328 -13.34 23.04 -5.92
N GLN A 329 -12.47 23.75 -6.66
CA GLN A 329 -12.03 25.09 -6.33
C GLN A 329 -13.23 26.04 -6.24
N ALA A 330 -14.12 26.05 -7.24
CA ALA A 330 -15.32 26.88 -7.23
C ALA A 330 -16.24 26.56 -6.05
N PHE A 331 -16.37 25.28 -5.66
CA PHE A 331 -17.13 24.88 -4.49
C PHE A 331 -16.53 25.47 -3.19
N VAL A 332 -15.20 25.39 -3.02
CA VAL A 332 -14.52 25.98 -1.87
C VAL A 332 -14.73 27.49 -1.83
N LEU A 333 -14.46 28.18 -2.93
CA LEU A 333 -14.55 29.65 -3.03
C LEU A 333 -15.97 30.17 -2.84
N LYS A 334 -17.01 29.38 -3.14
CA LYS A 334 -18.42 29.73 -2.86
C LYS A 334 -18.66 29.93 -1.36
N TYR A 335 -18.01 29.14 -0.50
CA TYR A 335 -18.25 29.15 0.94
C TYR A 335 -17.14 29.82 1.75
N TYR A 336 -16.05 30.28 1.10
CA TYR A 336 -14.99 31.02 1.75
C TYR A 336 -15.49 32.37 2.29
N ASP A 337 -15.15 32.68 3.53
CA ASP A 337 -15.48 33.95 4.17
C ASP A 337 -14.29 34.90 4.11
N GLU A 338 -14.28 35.79 3.10
CA GLU A 338 -13.22 36.81 2.94
C GLU A 338 -13.15 37.79 4.12
N SER A 339 -14.25 38.00 4.84
CA SER A 339 -14.28 38.94 5.96
C SER A 339 -13.61 38.36 7.19
N ALA A 340 -13.75 37.05 7.41
CA ALA A 340 -13.08 36.32 8.48
C ALA A 340 -11.67 35.84 8.06
N GLY A 341 -11.40 35.72 6.76
CA GLY A 341 -10.17 35.11 6.24
C GLY A 341 -10.08 33.60 6.50
N GLU A 342 -11.20 32.95 6.81
CA GLU A 342 -11.25 31.57 7.28
C GLU A 342 -12.25 30.72 6.48
N MET A 343 -11.88 29.46 6.23
CA MET A 343 -12.82 28.48 5.70
C MET A 343 -13.76 27.92 6.79
N PRO A 344 -15.09 28.01 6.58
CA PRO A 344 -16.05 27.41 7.49
C PRO A 344 -15.87 25.89 7.62
N GLY A 345 -16.29 25.34 8.76
CA GLY A 345 -16.28 23.89 8.97
C GLY A 345 -17.28 23.18 8.07
N GLU A 346 -17.04 21.89 7.81
CA GLU A 346 -17.89 21.09 6.91
C GLU A 346 -19.37 21.06 7.33
N SER A 347 -19.64 20.97 8.63
CA SER A 347 -21.01 20.98 9.16
C SER A 347 -21.73 22.27 8.80
N ALA A 348 -21.07 23.42 8.95
CA ALA A 348 -21.63 24.72 8.59
C ALA A 348 -21.91 24.82 7.07
N ILE A 349 -21.03 24.27 6.23
CA ILE A 349 -21.26 24.24 4.77
C ILE A 349 -22.44 23.32 4.43
N ARG A 350 -22.51 22.13 5.01
CA ARG A 350 -23.63 21.19 4.82
C ARG A 350 -24.96 21.79 5.28
N ASP A 351 -24.97 22.48 6.41
CA ASP A 351 -26.15 23.16 6.94
C ASP A 351 -26.63 24.29 6.02
N LYS A 352 -25.70 25.10 5.48
CA LYS A 352 -26.02 26.13 4.48
C LYS A 352 -26.60 25.53 3.21
N ILE A 353 -26.01 24.44 2.69
CA ILE A 353 -26.53 23.72 1.51
C ILE A 353 -27.95 23.23 1.78
N ARG A 354 -28.18 22.59 2.93
CA ARG A 354 -29.52 22.11 3.32
C ARG A 354 -30.52 23.25 3.38
N GLN A 355 -30.16 24.39 3.98
CA GLN A 355 -31.03 25.57 4.06
C GLN A 355 -31.35 26.14 2.66
N GLU A 356 -30.36 26.22 1.76
CA GLU A 356 -30.56 26.64 0.38
C GLU A 356 -31.50 25.70 -0.39
N GLU A 357 -31.32 24.38 -0.23
CA GLU A 357 -32.19 23.37 -0.85
C GLU A 357 -33.61 23.41 -0.32
N GLU A 358 -33.79 23.55 1.00
CA GLU A 358 -35.10 23.72 1.62
C GLU A 358 -35.80 25.01 1.16
N ALA A 359 -35.05 26.11 1.04
CA ALA A 359 -35.58 27.38 0.53
C ALA A 359 -35.97 27.26 -0.94
N LYS A 360 -35.16 26.58 -1.78
CA LYS A 360 -35.50 26.30 -3.19
C LYS A 360 -36.74 25.43 -3.30
N LYS A 361 -36.86 24.36 -2.51
CA LYS A 361 -38.06 23.50 -2.48
C LYS A 361 -39.31 24.29 -2.09
N LYS A 362 -39.22 25.12 -1.04
CA LYS A 362 -40.33 26.00 -0.63
C LYS A 362 -40.70 27.01 -1.71
N ALA A 363 -39.72 27.58 -2.40
CA ALA A 363 -39.95 28.52 -3.50
C ALA A 363 -40.57 27.83 -4.72
N GLU A 364 -40.14 26.61 -5.07
CA GLU A 364 -40.71 25.81 -6.15
C GLU A 364 -42.15 25.37 -5.81
N GLU A 365 -42.39 24.93 -4.58
CA GLU A 365 -43.73 24.60 -4.10
C GLU A 365 -44.65 25.83 -4.14
N GLN A 366 -44.16 26.99 -3.73
CA GLN A 366 -44.91 28.25 -3.82
C GLN A 366 -45.20 28.63 -5.28
N ARG A 367 -44.23 28.47 -6.19
CA ARG A 367 -44.43 28.71 -7.63
C ARG A 367 -45.48 27.78 -8.22
N LYS A 368 -45.43 26.48 -7.90
CA LYS A 368 -46.46 25.52 -8.33
C LYS A 368 -47.84 25.87 -7.79
N LYS A 369 -47.92 26.29 -6.53
CA LYS A 369 -49.18 26.77 -5.93
C LYS A 369 -49.71 28.02 -6.64
N THR A 370 -48.86 29.00 -6.95
CA THR A 370 -49.29 30.21 -7.67
C THR A 370 -49.70 29.90 -9.10
N GLU A 371 -48.95 29.05 -9.82
CA GLU A 371 -49.30 28.62 -11.18
C GLU A 371 -50.63 27.84 -11.20
N GLU A 372 -50.88 26.97 -10.22
CA GLU A 372 -52.15 26.25 -10.09
C GLU A 372 -53.31 27.19 -9.77
N GLU A 373 -53.10 28.20 -8.91
CA GLU A 373 -54.11 29.20 -8.57
C GLU A 373 -54.43 30.11 -9.78
N GLU A 374 -53.41 30.54 -10.52
CA GLU A 374 -53.59 31.31 -11.77
C GLU A 374 -54.33 30.49 -12.83
N LYS A 375 -54.00 29.21 -12.98
CA LYS A 375 -54.71 28.30 -13.90
C LYS A 375 -56.17 28.15 -13.49
N LYS A 376 -56.47 27.96 -12.20
CA LYS A 376 -57.85 27.89 -11.70
C LYS A 376 -58.62 29.20 -11.95
N LYS A 377 -58.00 30.36 -11.73
CA LYS A 377 -58.60 31.67 -12.03
C LYS A 377 -58.87 31.85 -13.53
N ALA A 378 -57.93 31.46 -14.38
CA ALA A 378 -58.11 31.51 -15.83
C ALA A 378 -59.21 30.55 -16.33
N GLU A 379 -59.28 29.33 -15.79
CA GLU A 379 -60.36 28.37 -16.08
C GLU A 379 -61.73 28.90 -15.61
N GLU A 380 -61.79 29.53 -14.44
CA GLU A 380 -63.02 30.14 -13.93
C GLU A 380 -63.45 31.36 -14.77
N GLU A 381 -62.52 32.21 -15.20
CA GLU A 381 -62.80 33.34 -16.08
C GLU A 381 -63.27 32.88 -17.47
N GLN A 382 -62.64 31.85 -18.04
CA GLN A 382 -63.10 31.21 -19.28
C GLN A 382 -64.51 30.64 -19.13
N ARG A 383 -64.82 29.97 -18.01
CA ARG A 383 -66.17 29.45 -17.73
C ARG A 383 -67.19 30.59 -17.65
N ARG A 384 -66.89 31.68 -16.94
CA ARG A 384 -67.78 32.86 -16.86
C ARG A 384 -67.96 33.53 -18.22
N ALA A 385 -66.91 33.62 -19.04
CA ALA A 385 -67.00 34.16 -20.39
C ALA A 385 -67.86 33.28 -21.32
N GLN A 386 -67.74 31.95 -21.20
CA GLN A 386 -68.60 31.00 -21.93
C GLN A 386 -70.06 31.10 -21.49
N GLU A 387 -70.34 31.16 -20.18
CA GLU A 387 -71.70 31.35 -19.66
C GLU A 387 -72.32 32.69 -20.11
N ALA A 388 -71.54 33.78 -20.11
CA ALA A 388 -71.98 35.07 -20.61
C ALA A 388 -72.25 35.06 -22.12
N ALA A 389 -71.40 34.39 -22.91
CA ALA A 389 -71.60 34.20 -24.35
C ALA A 389 -72.83 33.33 -24.65
N GLN A 390 -73.09 32.29 -23.85
CA GLN A 390 -74.31 31.47 -23.96
C GLN A 390 -75.55 32.29 -23.65
N LYS A 391 -75.56 33.08 -22.56
CA LYS A 391 -76.69 33.98 -22.25
C LYS A 391 -76.92 35.02 -23.36
N ALA A 392 -75.87 35.62 -23.90
CA ALA A 392 -76.00 36.55 -25.03
C ALA A 392 -76.52 35.86 -26.29
N ALA A 393 -76.13 34.61 -26.55
CA ALA A 393 -76.67 33.81 -27.66
C ALA A 393 -78.14 33.41 -27.43
N GLU A 394 -78.53 33.06 -26.21
CA GLU A 394 -79.93 32.80 -25.83
C GLU A 394 -80.78 34.06 -25.92
N GLU A 395 -80.28 35.23 -25.51
CA GLU A 395 -80.97 36.52 -25.68
C GLU A 395 -81.09 36.93 -27.16
N ALA A 396 -80.07 36.66 -27.98
CA ALA A 396 -80.16 36.83 -29.44
C ALA A 396 -81.14 35.84 -30.10
N ALA A 397 -81.21 34.60 -29.61
CA ALA A 397 -82.18 33.61 -30.05
C ALA A 397 -83.61 33.94 -29.58
N ALA A 398 -83.77 34.50 -28.38
CA ALA A 398 -85.04 35.00 -27.85
C ALA A 398 -85.49 36.29 -28.57
N ALA A 399 -84.56 37.14 -29.02
CA ALA A 399 -84.86 38.26 -29.92
C ALA A 399 -85.23 37.78 -31.33
N ALA A 400 -84.74 36.62 -31.78
CA ALA A 400 -85.17 35.95 -33.01
C ALA A 400 -86.47 35.13 -32.87
N GLN A 401 -86.94 34.89 -31.64
CA GLN A 401 -88.18 34.16 -31.31
C GLN A 401 -89.22 35.00 -30.54
N ALA A 402 -89.02 36.31 -30.45
CA ALA A 402 -90.14 37.20 -30.21
C ALA A 402 -91.14 36.97 -31.35
N PRO A 403 -92.44 36.75 -31.06
CA PRO A 403 -93.42 36.65 -32.11
C PRO A 403 -93.33 37.94 -32.92
N SER A 404 -93.00 37.78 -34.20
CA SER A 404 -93.39 38.72 -35.23
C SER A 404 -94.88 38.95 -35.05
N THR A 405 -95.21 40.07 -34.41
CA THR A 405 -96.50 40.72 -34.59
C THR A 405 -96.80 40.70 -36.08
N PRO A 406 -98.04 40.38 -36.48
CA PRO A 406 -98.36 40.18 -37.88
C PRO A 406 -97.79 41.35 -38.67
N GLN A 407 -97.00 41.01 -39.69
CA GLN A 407 -96.97 41.79 -40.90
C GLN A 407 -98.43 42.00 -41.25
N THR A 408 -98.99 43.14 -40.82
CA THR A 408 -100.31 43.59 -41.22
C THR A 408 -100.28 43.50 -42.72
N ASP A 409 -101.22 42.73 -43.27
CA ASP A 409 -101.52 42.70 -44.69
C ASP A 409 -101.29 44.11 -45.23
N ALA A 410 -100.20 44.29 -45.98
CA ALA A 410 -100.02 45.48 -46.78
C ALA A 410 -101.11 45.37 -47.83
N ALA A 411 -102.32 45.81 -47.47
CA ALA A 411 -103.51 45.68 -48.27
C ALA A 411 -103.19 46.40 -49.58
N THR A 412 -102.92 45.62 -50.62
CA THR A 412 -102.58 46.14 -51.93
C THR A 412 -103.75 46.98 -52.41
N VAL A 413 -103.53 48.28 -52.56
CA VAL A 413 -104.51 49.21 -53.10
C VAL A 413 -104.19 49.53 -54.55
N TRP A 414 -105.24 49.88 -55.28
CA TRP A 414 -105.21 50.13 -56.70
C TRP A 414 -105.32 51.63 -56.95
N ILE A 415 -104.35 52.19 -57.67
CA ILE A 415 -104.36 53.60 -58.11
C ILE A 415 -104.66 53.66 -59.61
N PRO A 416 -105.56 54.56 -60.07
CA PRO A 416 -105.76 54.78 -61.49
C PRO A 416 -104.60 55.58 -62.08
N HIS A 417 -104.36 55.44 -63.38
CA HIS A 417 -103.40 56.29 -64.09
C HIS A 417 -103.86 57.77 -64.12
N THR A 418 -105.16 58.02 -64.01
CA THR A 418 -105.75 59.36 -63.95
C THR A 418 -106.69 59.47 -62.75
N GLY A 419 -106.37 60.38 -61.83
CA GLY A 419 -107.10 60.59 -60.58
C GLY A 419 -106.14 60.69 -59.40
N SER A 420 -106.66 61.12 -58.25
CA SER A 420 -105.87 61.37 -57.04
C SER A 420 -106.31 60.49 -55.86
N LYS A 421 -106.97 59.36 -56.13
CA LYS A 421 -107.48 58.48 -55.08
C LYS A 421 -107.06 57.03 -55.25
N TYR A 422 -106.77 56.36 -54.14
CA TYR A 422 -106.51 54.92 -54.11
C TYR A 422 -107.78 54.14 -53.74
N HIS A 423 -107.88 52.92 -54.26
CA HIS A 423 -109.07 52.07 -54.20
C HIS A 423 -108.75 50.69 -53.62
N SER A 424 -109.67 50.09 -52.85
CA SER A 424 -109.54 48.70 -52.38
C SER A 424 -109.86 47.67 -53.46
N ASN A 425 -110.70 48.02 -54.45
CA ASN A 425 -111.15 47.12 -55.52
C ASN A 425 -110.67 47.66 -56.89
N PRO A 426 -109.97 46.86 -57.71
CA PRO A 426 -109.45 47.30 -59.00
C PRO A 426 -110.54 47.67 -60.02
N ASN A 427 -111.79 47.24 -59.82
CA ASN A 427 -112.91 47.53 -60.72
C ASN A 427 -113.79 48.70 -60.24
N CYS A 428 -113.45 49.37 -59.13
CA CYS A 428 -114.21 50.51 -58.65
C CYS A 428 -114.18 51.66 -59.68
N SER A 429 -115.34 52.28 -59.97
CA SER A 429 -115.47 53.40 -60.91
C SER A 429 -114.97 53.15 -62.34
N ASN A 430 -114.95 51.90 -62.82
CA ASN A 430 -114.55 51.53 -64.19
C ASN A 430 -113.13 52.02 -64.58
N MET A 431 -112.17 51.94 -63.65
CA MET A 431 -110.76 52.26 -63.91
C MET A 431 -110.19 51.35 -65.01
N LYS A 432 -109.43 51.94 -65.94
CA LYS A 432 -108.73 51.18 -66.98
C LYS A 432 -107.27 50.98 -66.57
N SER A 433 -106.87 49.72 -66.39
CA SER A 433 -105.50 49.29 -66.07
C SER A 433 -104.90 49.92 -64.80
N PRO A 434 -105.45 49.67 -63.60
CA PRO A 434 -104.92 50.22 -62.36
C PRO A 434 -103.62 49.54 -61.91
N SER A 435 -102.77 50.30 -61.20
CA SER A 435 -101.51 49.79 -60.63
C SER A 435 -101.67 49.40 -59.17
N ALA A 436 -101.14 48.25 -58.78
CA ALA A 436 -101.14 47.73 -57.41
C ALA A 436 -99.93 48.26 -56.63
N VAL A 437 -100.18 48.97 -55.52
CA VAL A 437 -99.17 49.50 -54.60
C VAL A 437 -99.60 49.33 -53.16
N THR A 438 -98.70 49.54 -52.19
CA THR A 438 -99.05 49.54 -50.78
C THR A 438 -99.78 50.83 -50.38
N ILE A 439 -100.62 50.78 -49.34
CA ILE A 439 -101.35 51.97 -48.85
C ILE A 439 -100.38 53.10 -48.47
N ASP A 440 -99.27 52.78 -47.81
CA ASP A 440 -98.28 53.77 -47.39
C ASP A 440 -97.60 54.46 -48.58
N GLN A 441 -97.29 53.71 -49.65
CA GLN A 441 -96.78 54.29 -50.89
C GLN A 441 -97.82 55.18 -51.59
N ALA A 442 -99.09 54.77 -51.63
CA ALA A 442 -100.16 55.59 -52.21
C ALA A 442 -100.35 56.91 -51.45
N MET A 443 -100.31 56.89 -50.11
CA MET A 443 -100.39 58.09 -49.27
C MET A 443 -99.14 58.97 -49.43
N ALA A 444 -97.95 58.37 -49.48
CA ALA A 444 -96.70 59.11 -49.71
C ALA A 444 -96.69 59.81 -51.08
N TRP A 445 -97.35 59.23 -52.09
CA TRP A 445 -97.52 59.85 -53.41
C TRP A 445 -98.70 60.84 -53.49
N GLY A 446 -99.38 61.10 -52.37
CA GLY A 446 -100.44 62.10 -52.27
C GLY A 446 -101.82 61.64 -52.75
N TYR A 447 -102.08 60.32 -52.82
CA TYR A 447 -103.39 59.79 -53.15
C TYR A 447 -104.27 59.67 -51.90
N ASP A 448 -105.53 60.11 -52.01
CA ASP A 448 -106.53 60.03 -50.95
C ASP A 448 -107.39 58.77 -51.03
N ARG A 449 -108.00 58.34 -49.93
CA ARG A 449 -108.88 57.16 -49.93
C ARG A 449 -110.18 57.39 -50.72
N CYS A 450 -110.52 56.47 -51.62
CA CYS A 450 -111.79 56.53 -52.34
C CYS A 450 -112.99 56.13 -51.46
N LYS A 451 -113.88 57.07 -51.17
CA LYS A 451 -115.12 56.89 -50.37
C LYS A 451 -116.21 55.99 -50.99
N LYS A 452 -115.97 55.38 -52.16
CA LYS A 452 -116.93 54.49 -52.84
C LYS A 452 -116.62 53.01 -52.63
N CYS A 453 -115.34 52.66 -52.51
CA CYS A 453 -114.90 51.27 -52.26
C CYS A 453 -114.35 51.08 -50.84
N TRP A 454 -114.51 52.12 -50.03
CA TRP A 454 -114.32 52.21 -48.58
C TRP A 454 -115.47 53.06 -48.06
#